data_AF-A0A829H4D1-F1
#
_entry.id   AF-A0A829H4D1-F1
#
_cell.length_a   1.000
_cell.length_b   1.000
_cell.length_c   1.000
_cell.angle_alpha   90.00
_cell.angle_beta   90.00
_cell.angle_gamma   90.00
#
_symmetry.space_group_name_H-M   'P 1'
#
loop_
_entity.id
_entity.type
_entity.pdbx_description
1 polymer ?
#
loop_
_entity_poly.entity_id
_entity_poly.type
_entity_poly.pdbx_seq_one_letter_code
_entity_poly.pdbx_strand_id
1 'polypeptide(L)'
;MAILARLGVTCQVFNACSMGINRAMEGGNNLMKRDAALSFIRHRATLVRTFNGQFYALINGSWYRNVYSQERIALSELYPSIRSIYAVEGHMIAKRKNPTQPIQRYEKYF
;
A
#
# COMPACT_ATOMS: atom_id res chain seq x y z
N MET A 1 -24.35 15.37 44.06
CA MET A 1 -25.30 15.84 43.04
C MET A 1 -24.53 15.97 41.72
N ALA A 2 -24.30 14.85 41.02
CA ALA A 2 -25.04 14.45 39.81
C ALA A 2 -24.89 15.51 38.70
N ILE A 3 -24.12 15.27 37.64
CA ILE A 3 -24.51 14.42 36.50
C ILE A 3 -23.28 13.65 35.95
N LEU A 4 -23.41 12.32 35.90
CA LEU A 4 -22.49 11.38 35.25
C LEU A 4 -23.00 11.07 33.82
N ALA A 5 -22.06 10.74 32.95
CA ALA A 5 -22.17 9.74 31.87
C ALA A 5 -22.84 10.13 30.53
N ARG A 6 -21.97 10.29 29.50
CA ARG A 6 -22.09 9.96 28.06
C ARG A 6 -21.30 11.04 27.30
N LEU A 7 -20.02 10.91 26.99
CA LEU A 7 -19.31 9.82 26.33
C LEU A 7 -17.86 9.84 26.83
N GLY A 8 -17.50 8.85 27.63
CA GLY A 8 -16.11 8.59 27.99
C GLY A 8 -15.37 7.99 26.80
N VAL A 9 -14.82 8.84 25.93
CA VAL A 9 -13.70 8.48 25.05
C VAL A 9 -12.64 9.56 25.24
N THR A 10 -11.97 9.47 26.38
CA THR A 10 -10.67 10.11 26.60
C THR A 10 -9.73 9.70 25.47
N CYS A 11 -8.92 10.64 24.98
CA CYS A 11 -8.01 10.61 23.83
C CYS A 11 -6.89 9.53 23.87
N GLN A 12 -7.17 8.32 24.36
CA GLN A 12 -6.22 7.23 24.55
C GLN A 12 -6.23 6.18 23.42
N VAL A 13 -7.09 6.32 22.40
CA VAL A 13 -7.18 5.33 21.30
C VAL A 13 -6.20 5.60 20.16
N PHE A 14 -5.61 6.79 20.06
CA PHE A 14 -4.65 7.09 18.97
C PHE A 14 -3.21 6.62 19.26
N ASN A 15 -2.88 6.22 20.48
CA ASN A 15 -1.48 5.95 20.85
C ASN A 15 -1.14 4.48 21.15
N ALA A 16 -2.09 3.55 20.96
CA ALA A 16 -1.84 2.11 21.13
C ALA A 16 -1.43 1.37 19.83
N CYS A 17 -1.68 1.95 18.65
CA CYS A 17 -1.21 1.36 17.38
C CYS A 17 0.25 1.70 17.03
N SER A 18 0.90 2.60 17.78
CA SER A 18 2.24 3.09 17.43
C SER A 18 3.39 2.46 18.25
N MET A 19 3.08 1.59 19.21
CA MET A 19 4.07 1.03 20.16
C MET A 19 4.31 -0.48 20.05
N GLY A 20 3.87 -1.13 18.96
CA GLY A 20 4.10 -2.56 18.73
C GLY A 20 5.13 -2.93 17.65
N ILE A 21 5.70 -1.95 16.93
CA ILE A 21 6.49 -2.22 15.70
C ILE A 21 7.97 -1.81 15.85
N ASN A 22 8.38 -1.26 16.99
CA ASN A 22 9.76 -0.84 17.23
C ASN A 22 10.63 -1.94 17.85
N ARG A 23 10.81 -3.09 17.18
CA ARG A 23 11.97 -3.98 17.39
C ARG A 23 12.21 -4.86 16.15
N ALA A 24 13.01 -4.36 15.22
CA ALA A 24 13.97 -5.12 14.41
C ALA A 24 14.55 -4.18 13.33
N MET A 25 15.45 -3.28 13.73
CA MET A 25 16.34 -2.66 12.76
C MET A 25 17.44 -3.67 12.45
N GLU A 26 17.28 -4.39 11.34
CA GLU A 26 18.36 -4.99 10.55
C GLU A 26 17.75 -5.41 9.19
N GLY A 27 17.76 -4.48 8.22
CA GLY A 27 17.40 -4.75 6.81
C GLY A 27 15.92 -5.02 6.50
N GLY A 28 15.00 -4.10 6.83
CA GLY A 28 13.56 -4.39 6.84
C GLY A 28 12.82 -4.26 5.50
N ASN A 29 12.64 -5.37 4.75
CA ASN A 29 11.54 -5.48 3.79
C ASN A 29 10.37 -6.18 4.49
N ASN A 30 9.35 -5.42 4.92
CA ASN A 30 8.14 -6.01 5.52
C ASN A 30 7.20 -6.57 4.44
N LEU A 31 6.84 -7.86 4.58
CA LEU A 31 5.94 -8.58 3.65
C LEU A 31 4.48 -8.22 3.92
N MET A 32 3.74 -7.88 2.87
CA MET A 32 2.33 -7.50 2.97
C MET A 32 1.40 -8.67 2.62
N LYS A 33 0.35 -8.87 3.42
CA LYS A 33 -0.80 -9.71 3.05
C LYS A 33 -1.61 -9.05 1.93
N ARG A 34 -2.39 -9.82 1.17
CA ARG A 34 -3.12 -9.34 -0.02
C ARG A 34 -3.98 -8.10 0.25
N ASP A 35 -4.84 -8.13 1.26
CA ASP A 35 -5.76 -7.01 1.53
C ASP A 35 -5.03 -5.75 2.00
N ALA A 36 -4.00 -5.94 2.83
CA ALA A 36 -3.12 -4.84 3.25
C ALA A 36 -2.36 -4.26 2.05
N ALA A 37 -1.89 -5.10 1.13
CA ALA A 37 -1.21 -4.69 -0.09
C ALA A 37 -2.13 -3.92 -1.03
N LEU A 38 -3.37 -4.40 -1.23
CA LEU A 38 -4.39 -3.68 -2.00
C LEU A 38 -4.67 -2.31 -1.38
N SER A 39 -4.93 -2.23 -0.07
CA SER A 39 -5.14 -0.96 0.63
C SER A 39 -3.94 -0.02 0.48
N PHE A 40 -2.73 -0.52 0.68
CA PHE A 40 -1.50 0.27 0.50
C PHE A 40 -1.37 0.83 -0.91
N ILE A 41 -1.59 0.01 -1.93
CA ILE A 41 -1.53 0.45 -3.34
C ILE A 41 -2.58 1.54 -3.59
N ARG A 42 -3.82 1.36 -3.13
CA ARG A 42 -4.89 2.36 -3.30
C ARG A 42 -4.52 3.74 -2.74
N HIS A 43 -3.80 3.79 -1.63
CA HIS A 43 -3.50 5.04 -0.93
C HIS A 43 -2.14 5.64 -1.29
N ARG A 44 -1.18 4.85 -1.78
CA ARG A 44 0.20 5.28 -1.95
C ARG A 44 0.72 5.18 -3.38
N ALA A 45 0.13 4.34 -4.22
CA ALA A 45 0.64 4.08 -5.57
C ALA A 45 0.04 5.04 -6.60
N THR A 46 0.89 5.68 -7.38
CA THR A 46 0.48 6.53 -8.51
C THR A 46 0.72 5.83 -9.84
N LEU A 47 1.77 5.00 -9.89
CA LEU A 47 2.16 4.23 -11.05
C LEU A 47 2.56 2.82 -10.61
N VAL A 48 2.17 1.81 -11.38
CA VAL A 48 2.59 0.42 -11.17
C VAL A 48 3.18 -0.15 -12.45
N ARG A 49 4.20 -0.99 -12.29
CA ARG A 49 4.83 -1.74 -13.36
C ARG A 49 4.57 -3.22 -13.18
N THR A 50 4.16 -3.90 -14.24
CA THR A 50 3.87 -5.32 -14.23
C THR A 50 5.08 -6.17 -14.62
N PHE A 51 5.01 -7.48 -14.42
CA PHE A 51 6.09 -8.41 -14.79
C PHE A 51 6.41 -8.43 -16.28
N ASN A 52 5.39 -8.27 -17.13
CA ASN A 52 5.52 -8.15 -18.58
C ASN A 52 6.06 -6.77 -19.04
N GLY A 53 6.44 -5.89 -18.11
CA GLY A 53 7.06 -4.61 -18.42
C GLY A 53 6.08 -3.47 -18.74
N GLN A 54 4.76 -3.73 -18.73
CA GLN A 54 3.76 -2.69 -18.94
C GLN A 54 3.65 -1.75 -17.73
N PHE A 55 3.20 -0.53 -17.99
CA PHE A 55 3.00 0.51 -16.99
C PHE A 55 1.52 0.89 -16.92
N TYR A 56 1.04 1.07 -15.69
CA TYR A 56 -0.33 1.45 -15.43
C TYR A 56 -0.37 2.62 -14.44
N ALA A 57 -1.04 3.70 -14.84
CA ALA A 57 -1.24 4.88 -14.01
C ALA A 57 -2.58 4.79 -13.25
N LEU A 58 -2.58 5.24 -12.00
CA LEU A 58 -3.80 5.34 -11.19
C LEU A 58 -4.77 6.35 -11.83
N ILE A 59 -6.01 5.95 -12.05
CA ILE A 59 -7.09 6.88 -12.45
C ILE A 59 -7.83 7.35 -11.20
N ASN A 60 -8.19 6.39 -10.35
CA ASN A 60 -8.84 6.58 -9.06
C ASN A 60 -8.47 5.40 -8.16
N GLY A 61 -8.81 5.45 -6.87
CA GLY A 61 -8.42 4.45 -5.86
C GLY A 61 -8.87 3.00 -6.12
N SER A 62 -9.44 2.63 -7.28
CA SER A 62 -9.71 1.24 -7.65
C SER A 62 -9.39 0.89 -9.10
N TRP A 63 -9.12 1.86 -9.96
CA TRP A 63 -8.92 1.66 -11.40
C TRP A 63 -7.58 2.21 -11.87
N TYR A 64 -6.97 1.45 -12.75
CA TYR A 64 -5.69 1.75 -13.39
C TYR A 64 -5.85 1.78 -14.89
N ARG A 65 -5.05 2.61 -15.56
CA ARG A 65 -5.01 2.74 -17.01
C ARG A 65 -3.64 2.36 -17.55
N ASN A 66 -3.59 1.47 -18.53
CA ASN A 66 -2.35 1.19 -19.24
C ASN A 66 -1.86 2.46 -19.94
N VAL A 67 -0.59 2.82 -19.74
CA VAL A 67 -0.03 4.07 -20.27
C VAL A 67 0.00 4.07 -21.81
N TYR A 68 0.19 2.90 -22.43
CA TYR A 68 0.29 2.75 -23.88
C TYR A 68 -1.07 2.44 -24.52
N SER A 69 -1.74 1.36 -24.10
CA SER A 69 -3.00 0.92 -24.73
C SER A 69 -4.22 1.74 -24.29
N GLN A 70 -4.10 2.56 -23.25
CA GLN A 70 -5.20 3.31 -22.61
C GLN A 70 -6.33 2.43 -22.04
N GLU A 71 -6.17 1.10 -22.06
CA GLU A 71 -7.10 0.14 -21.48
C GLU A 71 -7.19 0.31 -19.96
N ARG A 72 -8.40 0.16 -19.43
CA ARG A 72 -8.68 0.27 -18.00
C ARG A 72 -8.78 -1.11 -17.38
N ILE A 73 -8.21 -1.26 -16.20
CA ILE A 73 -8.23 -2.51 -15.43
C ILE A 73 -8.44 -2.21 -13.95
N ALA A 74 -9.20 -3.07 -13.27
CA ALA A 74 -9.40 -2.96 -11.84
C ALA A 74 -8.12 -3.34 -11.08
N LEU A 75 -7.85 -2.69 -9.95
CA LEU A 75 -6.67 -2.99 -9.14
C LEU A 75 -6.65 -4.46 -8.67
N SER A 76 -7.81 -5.03 -8.34
CA SER A 76 -7.94 -6.44 -7.94
C SER A 76 -7.47 -7.42 -9.01
N GLU A 77 -7.73 -7.10 -10.28
CA GLU A 77 -7.34 -7.88 -11.46
C GLU A 77 -5.88 -7.64 -11.84
N LEU A 78 -5.39 -6.40 -11.67
CA LEU A 78 -4.02 -6.02 -11.96
C LEU A 78 -3.02 -6.56 -10.92
N TYR A 79 -3.45 -6.66 -9.65
CA TYR A 79 -2.60 -7.01 -8.50
C TYR A 79 -1.71 -8.24 -8.66
N PRO A 80 -2.16 -9.38 -9.23
CA PRO A 80 -1.29 -10.54 -9.46
C PRO A 80 -0.11 -10.24 -10.38
N SER A 81 -0.28 -9.29 -11.30
CA SER A 81 0.71 -8.95 -12.33
C SER A 81 1.69 -7.86 -11.90
N ILE A 82 1.46 -7.18 -10.76
CA ILE A 82 2.28 -6.07 -10.29
C ILE A 82 3.66 -6.58 -9.83
N ARG A 83 4.71 -5.97 -10.39
CA ARG A 83 6.12 -6.19 -10.05
C ARG A 83 6.69 -5.05 -9.21
N SER A 84 6.42 -3.80 -9.57
CA SER A 84 6.95 -2.62 -8.87
C SER A 84 5.87 -1.56 -8.72
N ILE A 85 5.93 -0.84 -7.60
CA ILE A 85 4.97 0.21 -7.23
C ILE A 85 5.73 1.50 -6.97
N TYR A 86 5.24 2.59 -7.55
CA TYR A 86 5.86 3.91 -7.50
C TYR A 86 4.90 4.93 -6.90
N ALA A 87 5.44 5.85 -6.11
CA ALA A 87 4.73 7.00 -5.57
C ALA A 87 4.65 8.15 -6.59
N VAL A 88 4.01 9.26 -6.21
CA VAL A 88 3.79 10.45 -7.04
C VAL A 88 5.10 11.02 -7.58
N GLU A 89 6.17 11.00 -6.78
CA GLU A 89 7.48 11.55 -7.15
C GLU A 89 8.31 10.59 -8.04
N GLY A 90 7.73 9.47 -8.47
CA GLY A 90 8.41 8.48 -9.31
C GLY A 90 9.39 7.57 -8.58
N HIS A 91 9.55 7.70 -7.26
CA HIS A 91 10.36 6.78 -6.47
C HIS A 91 9.61 5.46 -6.21
N MET A 92 10.34 4.35 -6.20
CA MET A 92 9.77 3.01 -5.98
C MET A 92 9.58 2.75 -4.48
N ILE A 93 8.34 2.51 -4.07
CA ILE A 93 7.95 2.31 -2.65
C ILE A 93 7.74 0.85 -2.27
N ALA A 94 7.50 -0.02 -3.25
CA ALA A 94 7.36 -1.44 -3.03
C ALA A 94 7.69 -2.24 -4.29
N LYS A 95 8.08 -3.50 -4.10
CA LYS A 95 8.30 -4.45 -5.20
C LYS A 95 7.83 -5.85 -4.85
N ARG A 96 7.67 -6.67 -5.88
CA ARG A 96 7.48 -8.11 -5.81
C ARG A 96 8.52 -8.75 -6.72
N LYS A 97 9.27 -9.73 -6.22
CA LYS A 97 10.31 -10.41 -7.03
C LYS A 97 9.67 -11.34 -8.06
N ASN A 98 8.67 -12.13 -7.66
CA ASN A 98 7.97 -13.12 -8.48
C ASN A 98 6.45 -13.03 -8.27
N PRO A 99 5.58 -13.38 -9.24
CA PRO A 99 4.12 -13.23 -9.14
C PRO A 99 3.48 -13.91 -7.91
N THR A 100 4.05 -15.02 -7.45
CA THR A 100 3.57 -15.82 -6.32
C THR A 100 4.00 -15.29 -4.95
N GLN A 101 4.96 -14.35 -4.92
CA GLN A 101 5.45 -13.79 -3.66
C GLN A 101 4.60 -12.59 -3.22
N PRO A 102 4.50 -12.33 -1.91
CA PRO A 102 3.89 -11.11 -1.42
C PRO A 102 4.68 -9.87 -1.86
N ILE A 103 4.00 -8.72 -1.82
CA ILE A 103 4.66 -7.43 -2.04
C ILE A 103 5.51 -7.08 -0.83
N GLN A 104 6.73 -6.62 -1.09
CA GLN A 104 7.69 -6.13 -0.12
C GLN A 104 7.76 -4.61 -0.20
N ARG A 105 7.53 -3.95 0.93
CA ARG A 105 7.65 -2.49 1.06
C ARG A 105 9.11 -2.10 1.31
N TYR A 106 9.53 -0.98 0.75
CA TYR A 106 10.78 -0.34 1.11
C TYR A 106 10.54 0.73 2.17
N GLU A 107 11.25 0.62 3.29
CA GLU A 107 11.09 1.54 4.43
C GLU A 107 11.88 2.84 4.29
N LYS A 108 12.73 2.97 3.27
CA LYS A 108 13.66 4.11 3.12
C LYS A 108 12.99 5.49 3.01
N TYR A 109 11.67 5.54 2.82
CA TYR A 109 10.93 6.77 2.49
C TYR A 109 9.75 7.04 3.44
N PHE A 110 9.82 6.55 4.68
CA PHE A 110 8.83 6.80 5.73
C PHE A 110 9.46 7.42 6.96
#